data_AF-A0A7S2Z610-F1
#
_entry.id   AF-A0A7S2Z610-F1
#
_cell.length_a   1.000
_cell.length_b   1.000
_cell.length_c   1.000
_cell.angle_alpha   90.00
_cell.angle_beta   90.00
_cell.angle_gamma   90.00
#
_symmetry.space_group_name_H-M   'P 1'
#
loop_
_entity.id
_entity.type
_entity.pdbx_description
1 polymer ?
#
loop_
_entity_poly.entity_id
_entity_poly.type
_entity_poly.pdbx_seq_one_letter_code
_entity_poly.pdbx_strand_id
1 'polypeptide(L)'
;TPDEHERFIAAFTLHGRKWKKVAKHVRTKTPVQTQNHGESHMRQLKRAGKKIPPPEKKRGSGKTWTLAEHDRFLIGLRTHGREWSKVAKVVRTRTNKQVANYAYIHFQQLEREGKGHL
;
A
#
# COMPACT_ATOMS: atom_id res chain seq x y z
N THR A 1 -28.46 14.72 0.58
CA THR A 1 -29.37 13.58 0.33
C THR A 1 -28.78 12.30 0.90
N PRO A 2 -29.56 11.23 1.12
CA PRO A 2 -29.06 9.95 1.63
C PRO A 2 -27.85 9.42 0.82
N ASP A 3 -27.95 9.47 -0.50
CA ASP A 3 -26.87 9.10 -1.42
C ASP A 3 -25.55 9.88 -1.23
N GLU A 4 -25.64 11.16 -0.82
CA GLU A 4 -24.44 11.97 -0.58
C GLU A 4 -23.75 11.59 0.73
N HIS A 5 -24.54 11.23 1.74
CA HIS A 5 -24.01 10.78 3.02
C HIS A 5 -23.31 9.43 2.87
N GLU A 6 -23.88 8.52 2.08
CA GLU A 6 -23.27 7.23 1.75
C GLU A 6 -21.96 7.39 0.98
N ARG A 7 -21.94 8.25 -0.05
CA ARG A 7 -20.70 8.58 -0.78
C ARG A 7 -19.63 9.17 0.14
N PHE A 8 -20.03 10.01 1.10
CA PHE A 8 -19.12 10.55 2.09
C PHE A 8 -18.56 9.46 3.02
N ILE A 9 -19.40 8.57 3.55
CA ILE A 9 -18.96 7.46 4.43
C ILE A 9 -18.01 6.54 3.67
N ALA A 10 -18.34 6.15 2.44
CA ALA A 10 -17.49 5.29 1.61
C ALA A 10 -16.13 5.94 1.34
N ALA A 11 -16.13 7.20 0.93
CA ALA A 11 -14.90 7.94 0.64
C ALA A 11 -14.07 8.23 1.91
N PHE A 12 -14.72 8.52 3.04
CA PHE A 12 -14.08 8.75 4.32
C PHE A 12 -13.46 7.45 4.87
N THR A 13 -14.13 6.32 4.70
CA THR A 13 -13.60 4.99 5.05
C THR A 13 -12.38 4.65 4.19
N LEU A 14 -12.44 4.93 2.89
CA LEU A 14 -11.37 4.64 1.94
C LEU A 14 -10.14 5.56 2.11
N HIS A 15 -10.34 6.83 2.42
CA HIS A 15 -9.27 7.83 2.39
C HIS A 15 -8.90 8.41 3.77
N GLY A 16 -9.71 8.15 4.79
CA GLY A 16 -9.60 8.78 6.10
C GLY A 16 -9.68 10.31 6.00
N ARG A 17 -8.82 11.00 6.77
CA ARG A 17 -8.76 12.48 6.84
C ARG A 17 -8.11 13.15 5.62
N LYS A 18 -8.05 12.49 4.46
CA LYS A 18 -7.52 13.08 3.22
C LYS A 18 -8.62 13.83 2.48
N TRP A 19 -9.03 14.96 3.04
CA TRP A 19 -10.23 15.71 2.63
C TRP A 19 -10.30 16.05 1.14
N LYS A 20 -9.16 16.38 0.51
CA LYS A 20 -9.10 16.60 -0.96
C LYS A 20 -9.55 15.37 -1.77
N LYS A 21 -9.25 14.15 -1.30
CA LYS A 21 -9.66 12.91 -1.97
C LYS A 21 -11.10 12.52 -1.65
N VAL A 22 -11.53 12.76 -0.40
CA VAL A 22 -12.92 12.56 0.02
C VAL A 22 -13.84 13.48 -0.79
N ALA A 23 -13.48 14.77 -0.91
CA ALA A 23 -14.23 15.75 -1.70
C ALA A 23 -14.33 15.37 -3.18
N LYS A 24 -13.29 14.77 -3.78
CA LYS A 24 -13.35 14.28 -5.17
C LYS A 24 -14.44 13.22 -5.39
N HIS A 25 -14.75 12.41 -4.38
CA HIS A 25 -15.80 11.39 -4.44
C HIS A 25 -17.18 11.97 -4.12
N VAL A 26 -17.22 12.94 -3.20
CA VAL A 26 -18.41 13.69 -2.83
C VAL A 26 -18.53 14.88 -3.79
N ARG A 27 -18.82 14.59 -5.07
CA ARG A 27 -18.85 15.50 -6.23
C ARG A 27 -19.56 16.87 -6.03
N THR A 28 -20.32 17.05 -4.96
CA THR A 28 -21.12 18.26 -4.64
C THR A 28 -20.55 19.14 -3.52
N LYS A 29 -19.44 18.75 -2.85
CA LYS A 29 -18.90 19.52 -1.71
C LYS A 29 -17.48 20.02 -1.97
N THR A 30 -17.24 21.29 -1.64
CA THR A 30 -15.88 21.84 -1.62
C THR A 30 -15.03 21.15 -0.53
N PRO A 31 -13.69 21.20 -0.62
CA PRO A 31 -12.82 20.61 0.40
C PRO A 31 -13.12 21.09 1.83
N VAL A 32 -13.50 22.36 1.98
CA VAL A 32 -13.85 22.97 3.28
C VAL A 32 -15.16 22.40 3.83
N GLN A 33 -16.19 22.25 2.99
CA GLN A 33 -17.46 21.63 3.39
C GLN A 33 -17.27 20.15 3.78
N THR A 34 -16.36 19.45 3.09
CA THR A 34 -16.01 18.06 3.40
C THR A 34 -15.29 17.93 4.74
N GLN A 35 -14.41 18.88 5.05
CA GLN A 35 -13.74 18.94 6.34
C GLN A 35 -14.73 19.20 7.48
N ASN A 36 -15.58 20.22 7.37
CA ASN A 36 -16.57 20.55 8.40
C ASN A 36 -17.54 19.38 8.66
N HIS A 37 -18.01 18.72 7.59
CA HIS A 37 -18.85 17.54 7.72
C HIS A 37 -18.11 16.36 8.37
N GLY A 38 -16.83 16.15 8.01
CA GLY A 38 -16.01 15.10 8.62
C GLY A 38 -15.65 15.34 10.07
N GLU A 39 -15.47 16.57 10.49
CA GLU A 39 -15.29 16.92 11.91
C GLU A 39 -16.55 16.65 12.73
N SER A 40 -17.73 17.01 12.20
CA SER A 40 -19.03 16.69 12.84
C SER A 40 -19.25 15.17 12.97
N HIS A 41 -19.03 14.43 11.88
CA HIS A 41 -19.15 12.97 11.86
C HIS A 41 -18.17 12.30 12.83
N MET A 42 -16.94 12.82 12.95
CA MET A 42 -15.94 12.32 13.89
C MET A 42 -16.34 12.57 15.35
N ARG A 43 -16.93 13.73 15.66
CA ARG A 43 -17.49 14.01 16.99
C ARG A 43 -18.61 13.02 17.33
N GLN A 44 -19.46 12.69 16.36
CA GLN A 44 -20.53 11.70 16.52
C GLN A 44 -19.98 10.28 16.77
N LEU A 45 -18.97 9.85 16.01
CA LEU A 45 -18.30 8.55 16.22
C LEU A 45 -17.65 8.46 17.61
N LYS A 46 -16.99 9.53 18.07
CA LYS A 46 -16.38 9.61 19.41
C LYS A 46 -17.43 9.49 20.52
N ARG A 47 -18.59 10.16 20.36
CA ARG A 47 -19.71 10.05 21.31
C ARG A 47 -20.31 8.64 21.35
N ALA A 48 -20.32 7.94 20.21
CA ALA A 48 -20.81 6.57 20.09
C ALA A 48 -19.77 5.50 20.49
N GLY A 49 -18.59 5.87 21.00
CA GLY A 49 -17.51 4.94 21.34
C GLY A 49 -16.88 4.20 20.15
N LYS A 50 -17.24 4.56 18.91
CA LYS A 50 -16.76 3.92 17.69
C LYS A 50 -15.44 4.56 17.25
N LYS A 51 -14.40 3.74 17.06
CA LYS A 51 -13.11 4.21 16.52
C LYS A 51 -13.27 4.49 15.03
N ILE A 52 -12.66 5.59 14.57
CA ILE A 52 -12.56 5.88 13.13
C ILE A 52 -11.75 4.75 12.49
N PRO A 53 -12.25 4.08 11.44
CA PRO A 53 -11.47 3.06 10.75
C PRO A 53 -10.15 3.70 10.28
N PRO A 54 -9.00 3.05 10.51
CA PRO A 54 -7.73 3.55 10.01
C PRO A 54 -7.87 3.75 8.49
N PRO A 55 -7.36 4.85 7.91
CA PRO A 55 -7.35 4.99 6.46
C PRO A 55 -6.72 3.75 5.88
N GLU A 56 -7.41 3.11 4.93
CA GLU A 56 -6.93 1.88 4.32
C GLU A 56 -5.49 2.11 3.85
N LYS A 57 -4.53 1.40 4.47
CA LYS A 57 -3.13 1.49 4.08
C LYS A 57 -3.13 1.12 2.61
N LYS A 58 -2.71 2.02 1.71
CA LYS A 58 -2.48 1.68 0.31
C LYS A 58 -1.65 0.40 0.34
N ARG A 59 -2.27 -0.71 -0.03
CA ARG A 59 -1.57 -1.96 -0.26
C ARG A 59 -0.71 -1.65 -1.46
N GLY A 60 0.51 -1.20 -1.22
CA GLY A 60 1.50 -1.10 -2.27
C GLY A 60 1.49 -2.45 -2.97
N SER A 61 1.45 -2.44 -4.29
CA SER A 61 1.43 -3.60 -5.20
C SER A 61 2.66 -4.51 -5.07
N GLY A 62 3.33 -4.52 -3.91
CA GLY A 62 4.56 -5.25 -3.62
C GLY A 62 4.49 -6.10 -2.36
N LYS A 63 3.31 -6.58 -1.98
CA LYS A 63 3.19 -7.55 -0.87
C LYS A 63 3.44 -8.99 -1.33
N THR A 64 3.29 -9.29 -2.62
CA THR A 64 3.49 -10.63 -3.17
C THR A 64 4.42 -10.52 -4.37
N TRP A 65 5.55 -11.22 -4.33
CA TRP A 65 6.43 -11.38 -5.48
C TRP A 65 5.81 -12.39 -6.43
N THR A 66 5.61 -12.01 -7.68
CA THR A 66 5.12 -12.91 -8.73
C THR A 66 6.26 -13.81 -9.23
N LEU A 67 5.92 -14.95 -9.85
CA LEU A 67 6.92 -15.85 -10.46
C LEU A 67 7.79 -15.11 -11.49
N ALA A 68 7.18 -14.29 -12.36
CA ALA A 68 7.93 -13.49 -13.34
C ALA A 68 8.85 -12.43 -12.72
N GLU A 69 8.51 -11.89 -11.54
CA GLU A 69 9.43 -11.00 -10.80
C GLU A 69 10.56 -11.78 -10.14
N HIS A 70 10.27 -12.97 -9.63
CA HIS A 70 11.26 -13.88 -9.07
C HIS A 70 12.28 -14.33 -10.13
N ASP A 71 11.84 -14.73 -11.32
CA ASP A 71 12.73 -15.11 -12.42
C ASP A 71 13.66 -13.97 -12.82
N ARG A 72 13.11 -12.75 -12.95
CA ARG A 72 13.92 -11.54 -13.23
C ARG A 72 14.89 -11.23 -12.09
N PHE A 73 14.50 -11.48 -10.84
CA PHE A 73 15.40 -11.34 -9.70
C PHE A 73 16.56 -12.33 -9.78
N LEU A 74 16.30 -13.60 -10.11
CA LEU A 74 17.35 -14.62 -10.29
C LEU A 74 18.28 -14.29 -11.46
N ILE A 75 17.73 -13.82 -12.59
CA ILE A 75 18.53 -13.33 -13.72
C ILE A 75 19.42 -12.17 -13.27
N GLY A 76 18.84 -11.18 -12.59
CA GLY A 76 19.59 -10.03 -12.08
C GLY A 76 20.69 -10.46 -11.10
N LEU A 77 20.40 -11.41 -10.20
CA LEU A 77 21.36 -11.95 -9.25
C LEU A 77 22.51 -12.69 -9.96
N ARG A 78 22.22 -13.47 -11.00
CA ARG A 78 23.24 -14.16 -11.80
C ARG A 78 24.12 -13.18 -12.59
N THR A 79 23.53 -12.11 -13.12
CA THR A 79 24.24 -11.15 -13.98
C THR A 79 25.02 -10.10 -13.18
N HIS A 80 24.50 -9.65 -12.04
CA HIS A 80 25.05 -8.52 -11.29
C HIS A 80 25.44 -8.87 -9.85
N GLY A 81 25.30 -10.13 -9.43
CA GLY A 81 25.53 -10.54 -8.06
C GLY A 81 24.60 -9.80 -7.09
N ARG A 82 25.10 -9.50 -5.90
CA ARG A 82 24.35 -8.84 -4.83
C ARG A 82 24.26 -7.31 -4.99
N GLU A 83 24.43 -6.79 -6.20
CA GLU A 83 24.27 -5.36 -6.52
C GLU A 83 22.79 -4.99 -6.69
N TRP A 84 22.08 -4.79 -5.57
CA TRP A 84 20.62 -4.61 -5.57
C TRP A 84 20.09 -3.47 -6.43
N SER A 85 20.89 -2.43 -6.65
CA SER A 85 20.54 -1.33 -7.56
C SER A 85 20.46 -1.78 -9.02
N LYS A 86 21.38 -2.65 -9.46
CA LYS A 86 21.38 -3.23 -10.81
C LYS A 86 20.32 -4.32 -10.92
N VAL A 87 20.17 -5.17 -9.91
CA VAL A 87 19.11 -6.19 -9.86
C VAL A 87 17.72 -5.56 -9.95
N ALA A 88 17.47 -4.45 -9.25
CA ALA A 88 16.20 -3.73 -9.33
C ALA A 88 15.90 -3.20 -10.74
N LYS A 89 16.92 -2.75 -11.49
CA LYS A 89 16.75 -2.36 -12.90
C LYS A 89 16.30 -3.53 -13.77
N VAL A 90 16.77 -4.75 -13.49
CA VAL A 90 16.34 -5.98 -14.20
C VAL A 90 14.90 -6.37 -13.83
N VAL A 91 14.52 -6.27 -12.56
CA VAL A 91 13.16 -6.60 -12.09
C VAL A 91 12.12 -5.59 -12.59
N ARG A 92 12.49 -4.31 -12.76
CA ARG A 92 11.69 -3.19 -13.28
C ARG A 92 10.48 -2.76 -12.44
N THR A 93 9.86 -3.66 -11.66
CA THR A 93 8.62 -3.41 -10.89
C THR A 93 8.85 -3.26 -9.37
N ARG A 94 10.10 -3.38 -8.93
CA ARG A 94 10.51 -3.36 -7.52
C ARG A 94 11.61 -2.33 -7.30
N THR A 95 11.56 -1.65 -6.17
CA THR A 95 12.61 -0.71 -5.76
C THR A 95 13.81 -1.45 -5.17
N ASN A 96 14.97 -0.79 -5.11
CA ASN A 96 16.20 -1.35 -4.54
C ASN A 96 15.96 -1.92 -3.13
N LYS A 97 15.21 -1.21 -2.29
CA LYS A 97 14.87 -1.65 -0.92
C LYS A 97 13.98 -2.89 -0.92
N GLN A 98 13.02 -2.97 -1.85
CA GLN A 98 12.16 -4.16 -1.97
C GLN A 98 12.95 -5.39 -2.44
N VAL A 99 13.87 -5.21 -3.39
CA VAL A 99 14.76 -6.27 -3.88
C VAL A 99 15.69 -6.77 -2.77
N ALA A 100 16.33 -5.87 -2.02
CA ALA A 100 17.21 -6.25 -0.92
C ALA A 100 16.46 -7.02 0.18
N ASN A 101 15.27 -6.55 0.57
CA ASN A 101 14.44 -7.24 1.56
C ASN A 101 14.00 -8.63 1.06
N TYR A 102 13.67 -8.76 -0.22
CA TYR A 102 13.28 -10.04 -0.80
C TYR A 102 14.45 -11.02 -0.85
N ALA A 103 15.64 -10.57 -1.25
CA ALA A 103 16.85 -11.38 -1.25
C ALA A 103 17.15 -11.94 0.14
N TYR A 104 17.05 -11.11 1.19
CA TYR A 104 17.27 -11.52 2.58
C TYR A 104 16.32 -12.65 3.01
N ILE A 105 15.04 -12.55 2.68
CA ILE A 105 14.04 -13.58 3.01
C ILE A 105 14.26 -14.83 2.16
N HIS A 106 14.53 -14.65 0.86
CA HIS A 106 14.72 -15.75 -0.08
C HIS A 106 15.94 -16.60 0.29
N PHE A 107 17.07 -15.97 0.65
CA PHE A 107 18.27 -16.70 1.06
C PHE A 107 18.08 -17.43 2.38
N GLN A 108 17.45 -16.82 3.39
CA GLN A 108 17.10 -17.54 4.62
C GLN A 108 16.19 -18.76 4.35
N GLN A 109 15.24 -18.63 3.42
CA GLN A 109 14.37 -19.73 3.06
C GLN A 109 15.17 -20.86 2.36
N LEU A 110 16.10 -20.52 1.46
CA LEU A 110 17.00 -21.49 0.83
C LEU A 110 17.90 -22.22 1.83
N GLU A 111 18.42 -21.50 2.83
CA GLU A 111 19.22 -22.08 3.92
C GLU A 111 18.38 -23.05 4.77
N ARG A 112 17.14 -22.68 5.10
CA ARG A 112 16.19 -23.54 5.82
C ARG A 112 15.79 -24.78 5.04
N GLU A 113 15.70 -24.67 3.72
CA GLU A 113 15.35 -25.77 2.82
C GLU A 113 16.55 -26.65 2.46
N GLY A 114 17.76 -26.36 2.98
CA GLY A 114 18.96 -27.16 2.73
C GLY A 114 19.49 -27.08 1.29
N LYS A 115 19.05 -26.10 0.49
CA LYS A 115 19.46 -25.92 -0.93
C LYS A 115 20.61 -24.93 -1.09
N GLY A 116 21.33 -24.63 -0.01
CA GLY A 116 22.36 -23.58 0.07
C GLY A 116 23.74 -23.92 -0.50
N HIS A 117 23.86 -24.84 -1.46
CA HIS A 117 25.12 -25.16 -2.14
C HIS A 117 24.94 -25.02 -3.66
N LEU A 118 25.43 -23.90 -4.21
CA LEU A 118 25.82 -23.71 -5.61
C LEU A 118 27.14 -22.96 -5.63
#